data_AF-A0A8S0UGL2-F1
#
_entry.id   AF-A0A8S0UGL2-F1
#
_cell.length_a   1.000
_cell.length_b   1.000
_cell.length_c   1.000
_cell.angle_alpha   90.00
_cell.angle_beta   90.00
_cell.angle_gamma   90.00
#
_symmetry.space_group_name_H-M   'P 1'
#
loop_
_entity.id
_entity.type
_entity.pdbx_description
1 polymer ?
#
loop_
_entity_poly.entity_id
_entity_poly.type
_entity_poly.pdbx_seq_one_letter_code
_entity_poly.pdbx_strand_id
1 'polypeptide(L)'
;MGVTQGYNCRRKYENRHKSVTLLSVVDDSLINVIHHFGLRPGYKTRKLRTKDMVVNHYKYQAWPDFKAKFRRRVSAYVLDWKKKVNPKSKDWTSGLGFSPTEPNGWPKKFCEVHDDELKELTRKWFGNKSQLGFQMSWQK
;
A
#
# COMPACT_ATOMS: atom_id res chain seq x y z
N MET A 1 -14.51 0.03 -8.49
CA MET A 1 -13.31 0.40 -9.28
C MET A 1 -12.10 -0.25 -8.63
N GLY A 2 -11.16 -0.79 -9.43
CA GLY A 2 -9.96 -1.45 -8.91
C GLY A 2 -8.94 -0.47 -8.32
N VAL A 3 -7.94 -1.02 -7.62
CA VAL A 3 -6.84 -0.28 -6.96
C VAL A 3 -6.19 0.76 -7.89
N THR A 4 -6.05 0.44 -9.18
CA THR A 4 -5.42 1.32 -10.18
C THR A 4 -6.33 2.42 -10.72
N GLN A 5 -7.64 2.33 -10.50
CA GLN A 5 -8.64 3.25 -11.07
C GLN A 5 -9.35 4.08 -10.01
N GLY A 6 -9.38 3.61 -8.76
CA GLY A 6 -10.05 4.29 -7.65
C GLY A 6 -9.14 5.06 -6.72
N TYR A 7 -7.81 4.89 -6.82
CA TYR A 7 -6.87 5.49 -5.89
C TYR A 7 -6.18 6.69 -6.51
N ASN A 8 -6.56 7.87 -6.05
CA ASN A 8 -6.12 9.18 -6.52
C ASN A 8 -5.69 10.14 -5.40
N CYS A 9 -5.46 9.62 -4.19
CA CYS A 9 -5.01 10.40 -3.04
C CYS A 9 -3.74 9.79 -2.47
N ARG A 10 -2.70 10.62 -2.32
CA ARG A 10 -1.47 10.22 -1.63
C ARG A 10 -0.96 11.32 -0.70
N ARG A 11 0.02 10.96 0.11
CA ARG A 11 0.81 11.94 0.87
C ARG A 11 1.85 12.58 -0.05
N LYS A 12 2.20 13.83 0.23
CA LYS A 12 3.20 14.60 -0.53
C LYS A 12 4.58 13.98 -0.39
N TYR A 13 4.90 13.49 0.80
CA TYR A 13 6.20 12.87 1.11
C TYR A 13 6.09 11.36 1.34
N GLU A 14 7.11 10.64 0.88
CA GLU A 14 7.27 9.22 1.12
C GLU A 14 7.40 8.95 2.63
N ASN A 15 6.58 8.04 3.16
CA ASN A 15 6.66 7.65 4.58
C ASN A 15 7.41 6.33 4.79
N ARG A 16 7.73 5.58 3.72
CA ARG A 16 8.36 4.27 3.82
C ARG A 16 9.23 3.98 2.61
N HIS A 17 10.44 3.49 2.86
CA HIS A 17 11.29 2.93 1.82
C HIS A 17 10.68 1.61 1.33
N LYS A 18 10.60 1.44 0.01
CA LYS A 18 10.16 0.21 -0.65
C LYS A 18 11.30 -0.32 -1.50
N SER A 19 11.50 -1.63 -1.47
CA SER A 19 12.45 -2.32 -2.33
C SER A 19 11.68 -3.18 -3.32
N VAL A 20 12.10 -3.17 -4.58
CA VAL A 20 11.65 -4.11 -5.61
C VAL A 20 12.84 -5.01 -5.89
N THR A 21 12.64 -6.32 -5.80
CA THR A 21 13.71 -7.31 -5.93
C THR A 21 13.29 -8.39 -6.90
N LEU A 22 14.21 -8.79 -7.77
CA LEU A 22 14.02 -9.97 -8.60
C LEU A 22 14.21 -11.22 -7.74
N LEU A 23 13.22 -12.11 -7.73
CA LEU A 23 13.24 -13.26 -6.80
C LEU A 23 14.45 -14.16 -6.98
N SER A 24 14.93 -14.33 -8.22
CA SER A 24 16.10 -15.17 -8.53
C SER A 24 17.42 -14.65 -7.99
N VAL A 25 17.48 -13.39 -7.52
CA VAL A 25 18.70 -12.78 -6.97
C VAL A 25 18.73 -12.78 -5.45
N VAL A 26 17.63 -13.19 -4.81
CA VAL A 26 17.56 -13.33 -3.35
C VAL A 26 18.39 -14.56 -2.96
N ASP A 27 19.25 -14.39 -1.96
CA ASP A 27 20.03 -15.48 -1.41
C ASP A 27 19.12 -16.48 -0.66
N ASP A 28 19.44 -17.77 -0.79
CA ASP A 28 18.61 -18.84 -0.24
C ASP A 28 18.65 -18.85 1.31
N SER A 29 19.62 -18.16 1.92
CA SER A 29 19.78 -18.08 3.38
C SER A 29 18.65 -17.35 4.13
N LEU A 30 17.68 -16.75 3.43
CA LEU A 30 16.47 -16.08 3.97
C LEU A 30 16.61 -15.67 5.44
N ILE A 31 17.58 -14.80 5.75
CA ILE A 31 18.01 -14.54 7.12
C ILE A 31 16.89 -13.84 7.90
N ASN A 32 16.03 -14.66 8.51
CA ASN A 32 15.09 -14.44 9.60
C ASN A 32 14.31 -13.11 9.70
N VAL A 33 14.15 -12.34 8.62
CA VAL A 33 13.26 -11.19 8.66
C VAL A 33 12.66 -10.96 7.28
N ILE A 34 11.32 -10.92 7.21
CA ILE A 34 10.53 -10.45 6.05
C ILE A 34 10.97 -9.05 5.55
N HIS A 35 11.87 -8.38 6.29
CA HIS A 35 12.42 -7.06 6.04
C HIS A 35 13.93 -7.04 5.71
N HIS A 36 14.66 -8.14 5.88
CA HIS A 36 16.11 -8.21 5.68
C HIS A 36 16.46 -9.53 4.99
N PHE A 37 16.85 -9.47 3.72
CA PHE A 37 17.34 -10.62 2.95
C PHE A 37 18.69 -10.29 2.33
N GLY A 38 19.53 -11.31 2.16
CA GLY A 38 20.77 -11.21 1.40
C GLY A 38 20.52 -11.27 -0.10
N LEU A 39 21.44 -10.71 -0.88
CA LEU A 39 21.51 -10.94 -2.32
C LEU A 39 22.54 -12.04 -2.61
N ARG A 40 22.29 -12.85 -3.64
CA ARG A 40 23.25 -13.83 -4.12
C ARG A 40 24.58 -13.16 -4.51
N PRO A 41 25.72 -13.88 -4.45
CA PRO A 41 27.01 -13.36 -4.89
C PRO A 41 26.94 -12.77 -6.32
N GLY A 42 27.56 -11.60 -6.51
CA GLY A 42 27.58 -10.89 -7.79
C GLY A 42 26.46 -9.85 -7.99
N TYR A 43 25.43 -9.83 -7.13
CA TYR A 43 24.37 -8.82 -7.20
C TYR A 43 24.59 -7.67 -6.21
N LYS A 44 24.04 -6.48 -6.53
CA LYS A 44 24.18 -5.26 -5.73
C LYS A 44 22.85 -4.52 -5.60
N THR A 45 22.65 -3.88 -4.46
CA THR A 45 21.54 -2.96 -4.24
C THR A 45 21.85 -1.59 -4.84
N ARG A 46 20.89 -0.99 -5.54
CA ARG A 46 20.98 0.39 -6.02
C ARG A 46 19.86 1.24 -5.40
N LYS A 47 20.23 2.36 -4.79
CA LYS A 47 19.26 3.38 -4.39
C LYS A 47 18.85 4.18 -5.62
N LEU A 48 17.58 4.08 -5.99
CA LEU A 48 17.02 4.85 -7.10
C LEU A 48 16.56 6.22 -6.61
N ARG A 49 16.66 7.24 -7.47
CA ARG A 49 16.08 8.56 -7.20
C ARG A 49 14.59 8.50 -7.53
N THR A 50 13.78 9.31 -6.86
CA THR A 50 12.32 9.36 -7.09
C THR A 50 11.96 9.70 -8.55
N LYS A 51 12.83 10.40 -9.29
CA LYS A 51 12.63 10.66 -10.73
C LYS A 51 12.88 9.45 -11.64
N ASP A 52 13.65 8.47 -11.17
CA ASP A 52 13.99 7.27 -11.94
C ASP A 52 12.97 6.14 -11.70
N MET A 53 12.29 6.15 -10.53
CA MET A 53 11.24 5.19 -10.18
C MET A 53 10.31 5.77 -9.11
N VAL A 54 9.00 5.65 -9.32
CA VAL A 54 7.96 6.05 -8.37
C VAL A 54 7.22 4.82 -7.87
N VAL A 55 7.18 4.63 -6.55
CA VAL A 55 6.36 3.60 -5.91
C VAL A 55 5.23 4.28 -5.14
N ASN A 56 4.05 4.34 -5.75
CA ASN A 56 2.89 4.93 -5.10
C ASN A 56 2.31 3.99 -4.04
N HIS A 57 2.08 4.54 -2.84
CA HIS A 57 1.55 3.79 -1.70
C HIS A 57 0.20 4.36 -1.25
N TYR A 58 -0.87 3.78 -1.77
CA TYR A 58 -2.25 4.16 -1.46
C TYR A 58 -2.76 3.35 -0.26
N LYS A 59 -2.30 3.71 0.94
CA LYS A 59 -2.58 2.93 2.15
C LYS A 59 -3.97 3.20 2.77
N TYR A 60 -4.65 4.27 2.35
CA TYR A 60 -5.74 4.83 3.15
C TYR A 60 -7.06 5.11 2.42
N GLN A 61 -7.10 5.03 1.08
CA GLN A 61 -8.35 5.12 0.30
C GLN A 61 -9.21 3.86 0.37
N ALA A 62 -8.69 2.82 1.03
CA ALA A 62 -9.28 1.51 1.07
C ALA A 62 -9.94 1.24 2.43
N TRP A 63 -10.63 2.20 3.07
CA TRP A 63 -11.20 1.97 4.41
C TRP A 63 -12.04 0.68 4.51
N PRO A 64 -12.88 0.31 3.52
CA PRO A 64 -13.56 -0.99 3.52
C PRO A 64 -12.59 -2.19 3.52
N ASP A 65 -11.57 -2.17 2.65
CA ASP A 65 -10.56 -3.24 2.58
C ASP A 65 -9.67 -3.27 3.82
N PHE A 66 -9.36 -2.10 4.38
CA PHE A 66 -8.62 -1.92 5.61
C PHE A 66 -9.43 -2.47 6.77
N LYS A 67 -10.73 -2.17 6.88
CA LYS A 67 -11.60 -2.72 7.92
C LYS A 67 -11.64 -4.25 7.85
N ALA A 68 -11.73 -4.82 6.64
CA ALA A 68 -11.69 -6.27 6.45
C ALA A 68 -10.32 -6.87 6.86
N LYS A 69 -9.21 -6.28 6.40
CA LYS A 69 -7.84 -6.72 6.74
C LYS A 69 -7.48 -6.49 8.21
N PHE A 70 -7.89 -5.36 8.77
CA PHE A 70 -7.73 -4.98 10.17
C PHE A 70 -8.46 -5.98 11.05
N ARG A 71 -9.74 -6.27 10.78
CA ARG A 71 -10.47 -7.32 11.49
C ARG A 71 -9.73 -8.66 11.48
N ARG A 72 -9.20 -9.09 10.32
CA ARG A 72 -8.46 -10.35 10.16
C ARG A 72 -7.07 -10.38 10.83
N ARG A 73 -6.33 -9.27 10.82
CA ARG A 73 -4.97 -9.20 11.39
C ARG A 73 -4.99 -8.93 12.89
N VAL A 74 -5.87 -8.04 13.32
CA VAL A 74 -5.98 -7.68 14.72
C VAL A 74 -6.52 -8.86 15.55
N SER A 75 -7.39 -9.70 14.98
CA SER A 75 -7.79 -10.97 15.60
C SER A 75 -6.65 -11.99 15.74
N ALA A 76 -5.59 -11.87 14.95
CA ALA A 76 -4.48 -12.82 14.94
C ALA A 76 -3.29 -12.39 15.82
N TYR A 77 -3.11 -11.09 16.08
CA TYR A 77 -1.87 -10.56 16.68
C TYR A 77 -2.07 -9.66 17.91
N VAL A 78 -3.31 -9.34 18.30
CA VAL A 78 -3.55 -8.45 19.45
C VAL A 78 -4.58 -9.09 20.38
N LEU A 79 -4.13 -9.51 21.57
CA LEU A 79 -4.99 -9.82 22.71
C LEU A 79 -5.86 -8.58 22.99
N ASP A 80 -7.15 -8.70 22.71
CA ASP A 80 -8.18 -7.69 22.89
C ASP A 80 -7.79 -6.26 22.45
N TRP A 81 -7.78 -6.01 21.14
CA TRP A 81 -7.67 -4.66 20.57
C TRP A 81 -8.76 -3.67 21.00
N LYS A 82 -9.84 -4.16 21.62
CA LYS A 82 -10.88 -3.37 22.28
C LYS A 82 -10.44 -2.84 23.65
N LYS A 83 -9.36 -3.37 24.23
CA LYS A 83 -8.81 -2.97 25.52
C LYS A 83 -7.56 -2.13 25.32
N LYS A 84 -7.34 -1.14 26.19
CA LYS A 84 -6.21 -0.21 26.15
C LYS A 84 -4.93 -0.87 26.68
N VAL A 85 -4.47 -1.93 26.01
CA VAL A 85 -3.24 -2.64 26.37
C VAL A 85 -2.12 -2.14 25.46
N ASN A 86 -1.00 -1.70 26.05
CA ASN A 86 0.21 -1.22 25.36
C ASN A 86 0.00 -0.05 24.35
N PRO A 87 -0.48 1.14 24.80
CA PRO A 87 -0.71 2.30 23.93
C PRO A 87 0.57 2.88 23.30
N LYS A 88 1.77 2.43 23.71
CA LYS A 88 3.07 2.88 23.18
C LYS A 88 3.60 2.00 22.04
N SER A 89 2.85 0.99 21.59
CA SER A 89 3.28 0.13 20.47
C SER A 89 3.51 0.93 19.18
N LYS A 90 4.63 0.66 18.50
CA LYS A 90 4.94 1.25 17.19
C LYS A 90 4.03 0.72 16.06
N ASP A 91 3.33 -0.38 16.30
CA ASP A 91 2.33 -0.93 15.38
C ASP A 91 0.96 -0.27 15.51
N TRP A 92 0.82 0.66 16.47
CA TRP A 92 -0.39 1.45 16.64
C TRP A 92 -0.54 2.44 15.48
N THR A 93 -1.68 2.41 14.80
CA THR A 93 -1.94 3.37 13.73
C THR A 93 -2.44 4.67 14.34
N SER A 94 -1.62 5.73 14.29
CA SER A 94 -1.97 7.04 14.82
C SER A 94 -3.34 7.52 14.33
N GLY A 95 -4.25 7.80 15.27
CA GLY A 95 -5.58 8.32 14.98
C GLY A 95 -6.68 7.28 14.72
N LEU A 96 -6.37 5.98 14.79
CA LEU A 96 -7.37 4.92 14.95
C LEU A 96 -7.63 4.74 16.46
N GLY A 97 -8.86 5.04 16.90
CA GLY A 97 -9.29 4.75 18.27
C GLY A 97 -9.52 3.25 18.50
N PHE A 98 -10.17 2.91 19.61
CA PHE A 98 -10.49 1.52 20.00
C PHE A 98 -11.74 0.97 19.31
N SER A 99 -12.40 1.78 18.48
CA SER A 99 -13.65 1.43 17.81
C SER A 99 -13.37 1.09 16.33
N PRO A 100 -14.05 0.09 15.76
CA PRO A 100 -13.96 -0.23 14.32
C PRO A 100 -14.70 0.78 13.43
N THR A 101 -14.98 1.98 13.95
CA THR A 101 -15.60 3.10 13.25
C THR A 101 -14.53 3.92 12.52
N GLU A 102 -14.86 4.36 11.31
CA GLU A 102 -13.99 5.26 10.56
C GLU A 102 -13.80 6.56 11.34
N PRO A 103 -12.56 6.98 11.63
CA PRO A 103 -12.34 8.25 12.31
C PRO A 103 -12.87 9.43 11.49
N ASN A 104 -13.39 10.47 12.16
CA ASN A 104 -13.81 11.68 11.47
C ASN A 104 -12.66 12.26 10.61
N GLY A 105 -12.99 12.57 9.36
CA GLY A 105 -12.04 13.10 8.38
C GLY A 105 -11.01 12.09 7.86
N TRP A 106 -11.15 10.80 8.14
CA TRP A 106 -10.21 9.76 7.70
C TRP A 106 -9.85 9.79 6.20
N PRO A 107 -10.81 9.97 5.26
CA PRO A 107 -10.48 10.06 3.83
C PRO A 107 -9.54 11.23 3.50
N LYS A 108 -9.57 12.30 4.31
CA LYS A 108 -8.75 13.51 4.12
C LYS A 108 -7.41 13.45 4.87
N LYS A 109 -7.28 12.62 5.92
CA LYS A 109 -6.06 12.54 6.76
C LYS A 109 -4.78 12.14 6.00
N PHE A 110 -4.93 11.49 4.86
CA PHE A 110 -3.80 10.97 4.07
C PHE A 110 -3.87 11.35 2.59
N CYS A 111 -4.78 12.26 2.22
CA CYS A 111 -4.91 12.83 0.89
C CYS A 111 -4.33 14.25 0.90
N GLU A 112 -3.00 14.35 0.86
CA GLU A 112 -2.30 15.64 0.78
C GLU A 112 -2.16 16.10 -0.67
N VAL A 113 -2.11 15.15 -1.61
CA VAL A 113 -2.00 15.38 -3.06
C VAL A 113 -3.03 14.53 -3.77
N HIS A 114 -3.80 15.16 -4.67
CA HIS A 114 -4.64 14.47 -5.64
C HIS A 114 -3.78 14.07 -6.84
N ASP A 115 -3.74 12.79 -7.16
CA ASP A 115 -2.82 12.21 -8.13
C ASP A 115 -3.52 11.13 -8.96
N ASP A 116 -3.88 11.49 -10.20
CA ASP A 116 -4.48 10.58 -11.17
C ASP A 116 -3.44 9.92 -12.10
N GLU A 117 -2.14 10.12 -11.91
CA GLU A 117 -1.12 9.66 -12.87
C GLU A 117 -1.18 8.14 -13.09
N LEU A 118 -1.35 7.36 -12.02
CA LEU A 118 -1.50 5.90 -12.14
C LEU A 118 -2.77 5.50 -12.89
N LYS A 119 -3.86 6.22 -12.64
CA LYS A 119 -5.14 5.98 -13.31
C LYS A 119 -5.01 6.28 -14.80
N GLU A 120 -4.46 7.44 -15.16
CA GLU A 120 -4.27 7.84 -16.55
C GLU A 120 -3.27 6.93 -17.28
N LEU A 121 -2.18 6.55 -16.62
CA LEU A 121 -1.20 5.62 -17.18
C LEU A 121 -1.82 4.25 -17.45
N THR A 122 -2.54 3.68 -16.48
CA THR A 122 -3.17 2.38 -16.66
C THR A 122 -4.28 2.43 -17.69
N ARG A 123 -5.06 3.51 -17.77
CA ARG A 123 -6.03 3.75 -18.84
C ARG A 123 -5.38 3.80 -20.21
N LYS A 124 -4.23 4.46 -20.34
CA LYS A 124 -3.49 4.52 -21.60
C LYS A 124 -2.97 3.15 -22.03
N TRP A 125 -2.45 2.35 -21.10
CA TRP A 125 -1.84 1.05 -21.42
C TRP A 125 -2.85 -0.08 -21.60
N PHE A 126 -3.95 -0.06 -20.85
CA PHE A 126 -4.87 -1.19 -20.75
C PHE A 126 -6.33 -0.81 -21.06
N GLY A 127 -6.60 0.44 -21.39
CA GLY A 127 -7.92 0.92 -21.76
C GLY A 127 -8.27 0.55 -23.19
N ASN A 128 -9.43 -0.03 -23.37
CA ASN A 128 -10.04 -0.32 -24.66
C ASN A 128 -11.31 0.52 -24.82
N LYS A 129 -11.40 1.24 -25.94
CA LYS A 129 -12.65 1.89 -26.36
C LYS A 129 -13.46 0.86 -27.15
N SER A 130 -14.63 0.50 -26.64
CA SER A 130 -15.62 -0.30 -27.37
C SER A 130 -16.85 0.55 -27.67
N GLN A 131 -17.78 0.02 -28.48
CA GLN A 131 -19.07 0.65 -28.72
C GLN A 131 -19.90 0.84 -27.43
N LEU A 132 -19.60 0.07 -26.39
CA LEU A 132 -20.25 0.14 -25.06
C LEU A 132 -19.56 1.13 -24.10
N GLY A 133 -18.46 1.76 -24.53
CA GLY A 133 -17.73 2.75 -23.74
C GLY A 133 -16.27 2.37 -23.46
N PHE A 134 -15.68 3.06 -22.48
CA PHE A 134 -14.30 2.83 -22.06
C PHE A 134 -14.24 1.71 -21.01
N GLN A 135 -13.48 0.66 -21.29
CA GLN A 135 -13.30 -0.48 -20.39
C GLN A 135 -11.82 -0.84 -20.26
N MET A 136 -11.42 -1.32 -19.10
CA MET A 136 -10.09 -1.87 -18.90
C MET A 136 -10.01 -3.30 -19.44
N SER A 137 -8.84 -3.73 -19.89
CA SER A 137 -8.65 -5.04 -20.55
C SER A 137 -9.02 -6.25 -19.69
N TRP A 138 -9.10 -6.09 -18.37
CA TRP A 138 -9.50 -7.13 -17.40
C TRP A 138 -10.98 -7.06 -17.01
N GLN A 139 -11.74 -6.07 -17.47
CA GLN A 139 -13.19 -5.95 -17.24
C GLN A 139 -13.97 -6.71 -18.31
N LYS A 140 -13.72 -8.02 -18.41
CA LYS A 140 -14.51 -8.93 -19.22
C LYS A 140 -15.75 -9.39 -18.46
#